data_AF-A0A1C6KFG9-F1
#
_entry.id   AF-A0A1C6KFG9-F1
#
_cell.length_a   1.000
_cell.length_b   1.000
_cell.length_c   1.000
_cell.angle_alpha   90.00
_cell.angle_beta   90.00
_cell.angle_gamma   90.00
#
_symmetry.space_group_name_H-M   'P 1'
#
loop_
_entity.id
_entity.type
_entity.pdbx_description
1 polymer ?
#
loop_
_entity_poly.entity_id
_entity_poly.type
_entity_poly.pdbx_seq_one_letter_code
_entity_poly.pdbx_strand_id
1 'polypeptide(L)'
;MGDNKEAIRRKKMLMEKKKRRRRRRRLLMLRKLGLICVAMFLVITVIHKWTNQLEAHETQDNSNVQPEVFEPVAAVQTNSGNVTRSNVKVDPELVGQLEDMLDEEPKIKEILEDPGLYPQEMLEFVLKYPETIQFVLDYPEKKDQLTDSSRIDISKDYEKGEIPLFLQWDERWGYHSYGDDGMIGMDGCGPTCLSMVIVGLTGQTDMNPQKVAEFSQAQGYIDPQYGTTWELMTTGAQKLGLRAREIPLDEDVLYNVFAKGQVVICSMRPGDFTTSGHFIVLTGFKNGEITVNDPNSPSRSQKTWKYADIKPQIKNLWAYSY
;
A
#
# COMPACT_ATOMS: atom_id res chain seq x y z
N MET A 1 0.64 22.20 50.21
CA MET A 1 0.19 23.21 49.22
C MET A 1 1.27 23.60 48.19
N GLY A 2 2.56 23.30 48.42
CA GLY A 2 3.66 23.55 47.47
C GLY A 2 3.74 22.58 46.28
N ASP A 3 3.48 21.28 46.52
CA ASP A 3 3.60 20.22 45.52
C ASP A 3 2.70 20.39 44.28
N ASN A 4 1.46 20.84 44.49
CA ASN A 4 0.50 21.02 43.40
C ASN A 4 0.89 22.18 42.48
N LYS A 5 1.52 23.24 43.01
CA LYS A 5 2.01 24.36 42.20
C LYS A 5 3.18 23.94 41.32
N GLU A 6 4.04 23.05 41.81
CA GLU A 6 5.18 22.55 41.05
C GLU A 6 4.75 21.59 39.92
N ALA A 7 3.77 20.71 40.19
CA ALA A 7 3.18 19.84 39.18
C ALA A 7 2.52 20.63 38.03
N ILE A 8 1.78 21.69 38.35
CA ILE A 8 1.16 22.58 37.34
C ILE A 8 2.24 23.30 36.51
N ARG A 9 3.32 23.74 37.15
CA ARG A 9 4.44 24.41 36.45
C ARG A 9 5.18 23.46 35.51
N ARG A 10 5.39 22.20 35.92
CA ARG A 10 5.97 21.14 35.07
C ARG A 10 5.08 20.82 33.87
N LYS A 11 3.76 20.68 34.05
CA LYS A 11 2.81 20.45 32.95
C LYS A 11 2.79 21.60 31.93
N LYS A 12 2.79 22.85 32.39
CA LYS A 12 2.88 24.03 31.50
C LYS A 12 4.20 24.04 30.71
N MET A 13 5.32 23.76 31.37
CA MET A 13 6.64 23.70 30.71
C MET A 13 6.71 22.58 29.66
N LEU A 14 6.13 21.41 29.93
CA LEU A 14 6.04 20.30 28.97
C LEU A 14 5.15 20.65 27.76
N MET A 15 4.00 21.29 27.98
CA MET A 15 3.13 21.75 26.90
C MET A 15 3.82 22.81 26.03
N GLU A 16 4.57 23.74 26.62
CA GLU A 16 5.35 24.72 25.87
C GLU A 16 6.50 24.07 25.07
N LYS A 17 7.20 23.09 25.66
CA LYS A 17 8.19 22.27 24.94
C LYS A 17 7.56 21.52 23.76
N LYS A 18 6.37 20.91 23.94
CA LYS A 18 5.60 20.22 22.89
C LYS A 18 5.19 21.18 21.77
N LYS A 19 4.72 22.40 22.10
CA LYS A 19 4.35 23.44 21.13
C LYS A 19 5.57 23.96 20.34
N ARG A 20 6.71 24.15 21.01
CA ARG A 20 7.98 24.54 20.37
C ARG A 20 8.53 23.46 19.44
N ARG A 21 8.48 22.18 19.85
CA ARG A 21 8.87 21.03 19.01
C ARG A 21 7.99 20.91 17.76
N ARG A 22 6.65 21.01 17.90
CA ARG A 22 5.71 21.00 16.77
C ARG A 22 5.96 22.14 15.77
N ARG A 23 6.23 23.36 16.25
CA ARG A 23 6.59 24.50 15.38
C ARG A 23 7.92 24.28 14.65
N ARG A 24 8.94 23.74 15.33
CA ARG A 24 10.24 23.41 14.72
C ARG A 24 10.11 22.30 13.68
N ARG A 25 9.30 21.26 13.94
CA ARG A 25 8.98 20.19 12.99
C ARG A 25 8.28 20.73 11.74
N ARG A 26 7.25 21.57 11.88
CA ARG A 26 6.58 22.21 10.72
C ARG A 26 7.55 23.06 9.89
N LEU A 27 8.44 23.82 10.54
CA LEU A 27 9.42 24.64 9.83
C LEU A 27 10.48 23.80 9.10
N LEU A 28 10.94 22.70 9.71
CA LEU A 28 11.87 21.75 9.09
C LEU A 28 11.23 21.00 7.92
N MET A 29 9.97 20.56 8.07
CA MET A 29 9.20 19.94 6.99
C MET A 29 9.01 20.90 5.81
N LEU A 30 8.68 22.17 6.07
CA LEU A 30 8.58 23.20 5.01
C LEU A 30 9.92 23.45 4.32
N ARG A 31 11.05 23.42 5.06
CA ARG A 31 12.39 23.54 4.48
C ARG A 31 12.79 22.31 3.64
N LYS A 32 12.51 21.09 4.13
CA LYS A 32 12.73 19.83 3.39
C LYS A 32 11.88 19.82 2.11
N LEU A 33 10.60 20.20 2.19
CA LEU A 33 9.70 20.30 1.03
C LEU A 33 10.21 21.32 -0.01
N GLY A 34 10.69 22.48 0.44
CA GLY A 34 11.31 23.49 -0.44
C GLY A 34 12.53 22.96 -1.20
N LEU A 35 13.42 22.22 -0.52
CA LEU A 35 14.60 21.61 -1.16
C LEU A 35 14.23 20.55 -2.19
N ILE A 36 13.21 19.72 -1.90
CA ILE A 36 12.70 18.71 -2.83
C ILE A 36 12.08 19.38 -4.06
N CYS A 37 11.30 20.44 -3.91
CA CYS A 37 10.74 21.19 -5.04
C CYS A 37 11.83 21.79 -5.93
N VAL A 38 12.92 22.31 -5.36
CA VAL A 38 14.06 22.83 -6.13
C VAL A 38 14.77 21.71 -6.89
N ALA A 39 14.98 20.55 -6.26
CA ALA A 39 15.58 19.39 -6.93
C ALA A 39 14.71 18.87 -8.08
N MET A 40 13.39 18.75 -7.88
CA MET A 40 12.45 18.36 -8.93
C MET A 40 12.43 19.36 -10.09
N PHE A 41 12.47 20.66 -9.80
CA PHE A 41 12.56 21.68 -10.85
C PHE A 41 13.84 21.55 -11.68
N LEU A 42 14.98 21.29 -11.04
CA LEU A 42 16.24 21.05 -11.75
C LEU A 42 16.17 19.81 -12.64
N VAL A 43 15.61 18.70 -12.15
CA VAL A 43 15.42 17.47 -12.94
C VAL A 43 14.49 17.72 -14.14
N ILE A 44 13.38 18.44 -13.95
CA ILE A 44 12.45 18.80 -15.03
C ILE A 44 13.16 19.65 -16.11
N THR A 45 14.03 20.58 -15.72
CA THR A 45 14.78 21.40 -16.70
C THR A 45 15.83 20.60 -17.48
N VAL A 46 16.42 19.57 -16.85
CA VAL A 46 17.33 18.63 -17.53
C VAL A 46 16.55 17.77 -18.53
N ILE A 47 15.40 17.23 -18.12
CA ILE A 47 14.52 16.44 -18.99
C ILE A 47 14.05 17.28 -20.18
N HIS A 48 13.58 18.52 -19.96
CA HIS A 48 13.18 19.42 -21.06
C HIS A 48 14.32 19.73 -22.03
N LYS A 49 15.56 19.90 -21.53
CA LYS A 49 16.73 20.07 -22.40
C LYS A 49 17.02 18.81 -23.21
N TRP A 50 16.91 17.63 -22.61
CA TRP A 50 17.11 16.35 -23.27
C TRP A 50 16.05 16.06 -24.33
N THR A 51 14.76 16.30 -24.04
CA THR A 51 13.66 16.09 -25.01
C THR A 51 13.80 17.01 -26.22
N ASN A 52 14.14 18.29 -26.00
CA ASN A 52 14.37 19.23 -27.10
C ASN A 52 15.60 18.88 -27.95
N GLN A 53 16.55 18.12 -27.39
CA GLN A 53 17.76 17.68 -28.09
C GLN A 53 17.54 16.38 -28.90
N LEU A 54 16.57 15.56 -28.48
CA LEU A 54 16.12 14.36 -29.21
C LEU A 54 15.26 14.72 -30.43
N GLU A 55 14.35 15.69 -30.31
CA GLU A 55 13.55 16.17 -31.46
C GLU A 55 14.41 16.84 -32.56
N ALA A 56 15.56 17.41 -32.19
CA ALA A 56 16.51 18.00 -33.15
C ALA A 56 17.30 16.94 -33.95
N HIS A 57 17.34 15.68 -33.49
CA HIS A 57 18.13 14.61 -34.12
C HIS A 57 17.29 13.61 -34.95
N GLU A 58 15.96 13.62 -34.88
CA GLU A 58 15.09 12.68 -35.62
C GLU A 58 14.74 13.11 -37.06
N THR A 59 15.22 14.27 -37.55
CA THR A 59 14.95 14.71 -38.94
C THR A 59 15.99 14.26 -39.97
N GLN A 60 16.93 13.37 -39.61
CA GLN A 60 17.87 12.83 -40.59
C GLN A 60 18.43 11.46 -40.15
N ASP A 61 17.71 10.38 -40.43
CA ASP A 61 18.23 9.24 -41.21
C ASP A 61 17.15 8.15 -41.34
N ASN A 62 16.72 7.89 -42.57
CA ASN A 62 15.88 6.73 -42.90
C ASN A 62 16.52 6.05 -44.10
N SER A 63 17.30 4.99 -43.85
CA SER A 63 17.38 3.86 -44.79
C SER A 63 18.07 2.63 -44.18
N ASN A 64 17.35 1.51 -44.28
CA ASN A 64 17.86 0.15 -44.56
C ASN A 64 18.58 -0.63 -43.45
N VAL A 65 18.03 -1.78 -43.03
CA VAL A 65 18.71 -3.10 -42.88
C VAL A 65 17.67 -4.19 -42.50
N GLN A 66 17.90 -5.39 -43.05
CA GLN A 66 17.12 -6.64 -43.01
C GLN A 66 17.15 -7.38 -41.64
N PRO A 67 16.28 -8.39 -41.42
CA PRO A 67 16.15 -9.05 -40.12
C PRO A 67 17.18 -10.17 -39.92
N GLU A 68 17.87 -10.17 -38.78
CA GLU A 68 18.75 -11.26 -38.34
C GLU A 68 18.12 -12.10 -37.21
N VAL A 69 18.53 -13.37 -37.23
CA VAL A 69 17.95 -14.57 -36.64
C VAL A 69 18.15 -14.65 -35.12
N PHE A 70 17.14 -15.17 -34.41
CA PHE A 70 17.20 -15.57 -33.00
C PHE A 70 17.94 -16.90 -32.82
N GLU A 71 18.87 -16.97 -31.86
CA GLU A 71 19.25 -18.21 -31.17
C GLU A 71 19.13 -18.06 -29.64
N PRO A 72 18.78 -19.13 -28.90
CA PRO A 72 18.50 -19.07 -27.47
C PRO A 72 19.78 -19.32 -26.64
N VAL A 73 19.99 -18.53 -25.59
CA VAL A 73 21.07 -18.78 -24.61
C VAL A 73 20.52 -19.39 -23.33
N ALA A 74 21.26 -20.41 -22.89
CA ALA A 74 20.94 -21.43 -21.91
C ALA A 74 20.72 -20.94 -20.47
N ALA A 75 20.06 -21.82 -19.72
CA ALA A 75 19.79 -21.75 -18.30
C ALA A 75 21.03 -21.48 -17.43
N VAL A 76 20.89 -20.53 -16.50
CA VAL A 76 21.84 -20.33 -15.41
C VAL A 76 21.30 -20.99 -14.14
N GLN A 77 22.15 -21.85 -13.58
CA GLN A 77 21.93 -22.61 -12.37
C GLN A 77 21.83 -21.70 -11.14
N THR A 78 20.86 -22.00 -10.28
CA THR A 78 20.67 -21.38 -8.97
C THR A 78 21.70 -21.93 -7.98
N ASN A 79 22.53 -21.06 -7.42
CA ASN A 79 23.31 -21.39 -6.22
C ASN A 79 22.51 -20.99 -4.98
N SER A 80 22.00 -22.01 -4.28
CA SER A 80 21.59 -21.90 -2.87
C SER A 80 22.82 -21.54 -2.03
N GLY A 81 22.86 -20.30 -1.54
CA GLY A 81 23.80 -19.84 -0.54
C GLY A 81 23.05 -19.39 0.72
N ASN A 82 23.27 -20.10 1.82
CA ASN A 82 22.82 -19.74 3.18
C ASN A 82 23.02 -18.24 3.46
N VAL A 83 21.94 -17.50 3.70
CA VAL A 83 22.02 -16.15 4.24
C VAL A 83 22.25 -16.24 5.75
N THR A 84 23.53 -16.18 6.09
CA THR A 84 24.06 -15.92 7.43
C THR A 84 23.49 -14.61 7.96
N ARG A 85 23.10 -14.55 9.25
CA ARG A 85 22.65 -13.35 9.99
C ARG A 85 23.38 -12.08 9.53
N SER A 86 22.71 -11.26 8.73
CA SER A 86 23.17 -9.92 8.42
C SER A 86 22.95 -9.05 9.64
N ASN A 87 24.04 -8.52 10.22
CA ASN A 87 24.00 -7.39 11.15
C ASN A 87 23.51 -6.13 10.41
N VAL A 88 22.22 -6.09 10.03
CA VAL A 88 21.61 -4.91 9.46
C VAL A 88 21.43 -3.93 10.60
N LYS A 89 22.24 -2.86 10.61
CA LYS A 89 22.00 -1.74 11.51
C LYS A 89 20.72 -1.04 11.03
N VAL A 90 19.65 -1.17 11.81
CA VAL A 90 18.45 -0.36 11.65
C VAL A 90 18.83 1.12 11.76
N ASP A 91 18.24 1.96 10.91
CA ASP A 91 18.46 3.41 10.93
C ASP A 91 18.15 4.00 12.32
N PRO A 92 19.11 4.65 13.00
CA PRO A 92 18.87 5.32 14.27
C PRO A 92 17.76 6.39 14.22
N GLU A 93 17.52 7.04 13.07
CA GLU A 93 16.39 7.98 12.92
C GLU A 93 15.05 7.25 13.06
N LEU A 94 14.93 6.07 12.44
CA LEU A 94 13.73 5.23 12.51
C LEU A 94 13.47 4.72 13.93
N VAL A 95 14.51 4.26 14.63
CA VAL A 95 14.42 3.88 16.05
C VAL A 95 13.94 5.07 16.90
N GLY A 96 14.50 6.26 16.69
CA GLY A 96 14.08 7.46 17.40
C GLY A 96 12.63 7.87 17.11
N GLN A 97 12.11 7.60 15.90
CA GLN A 97 10.71 7.81 15.55
C GLN A 97 9.78 6.81 16.26
N LEU A 98 10.18 5.55 16.38
CA LEU A 98 9.46 4.53 17.14
C LEU A 98 9.44 4.85 18.64
N GLU A 99 10.56 5.30 19.21
CA GLU A 99 10.63 5.77 20.61
C GLU A 99 9.66 6.93 20.87
N ASP A 100 9.52 7.86 19.93
CA ASP A 100 8.59 8.98 20.00
C ASP A 100 7.11 8.55 20.05
N MET A 101 6.79 7.31 19.64
CA MET A 101 5.43 6.75 19.65
C MET A 101 5.07 6.03 20.97
N LEU A 102 6.03 5.72 21.84
CA LEU A 102 5.81 4.94 23.07
C LEU A 102 4.72 5.50 24.01
N ASP A 103 4.55 6.83 24.02
CA ASP A 103 3.52 7.49 24.84
C ASP A 103 2.10 7.14 24.37
N GLU A 104 1.93 6.89 23.06
CA GLU A 104 0.63 6.63 22.42
C GLU A 104 0.44 5.12 22.19
N GLU A 105 1.51 4.39 21.86
CA GLU A 105 1.55 2.96 21.57
C GLU A 105 2.63 2.24 22.40
N PRO A 106 2.36 1.90 23.67
CA PRO A 106 3.36 1.30 24.56
C PRO A 106 3.94 -0.03 24.07
N LYS A 107 3.19 -0.73 23.22
CA LYS A 107 3.57 -2.04 22.66
C LYS A 107 4.79 -1.97 21.73
N ILE A 108 5.08 -0.79 21.16
CA ILE A 108 6.30 -0.56 20.37
C ILE A 108 7.57 -0.84 21.19
N LYS A 109 7.49 -0.81 22.52
CA LYS A 109 8.61 -1.19 23.38
C LYS A 109 9.15 -2.58 23.04
N GLU A 110 8.29 -3.54 22.72
CA GLU A 110 8.68 -4.91 22.36
C GLU A 110 9.49 -4.94 21.04
N ILE A 111 9.14 -4.08 20.06
CA ILE A 111 9.91 -3.90 18.83
C ILE A 111 11.29 -3.28 19.15
N LEU A 112 11.32 -2.31 20.07
CA LEU A 112 12.54 -1.58 20.46
C LEU A 112 13.52 -2.39 21.31
N GLU A 113 13.11 -3.55 21.86
CA GLU A 113 14.01 -4.45 22.59
C GLU A 113 15.07 -5.07 21.67
N ASP A 114 14.69 -5.45 20.46
CA ASP A 114 15.62 -5.90 19.41
C ASP A 114 15.09 -5.52 18.01
N PRO A 115 15.27 -4.25 17.58
CA PRO A 115 14.75 -3.78 16.29
C PRO A 115 15.40 -4.49 15.11
N GLY A 116 16.56 -5.14 15.30
CA GLY A 116 17.27 -5.89 14.25
C GLY A 116 16.58 -7.18 13.82
N LEU A 117 15.53 -7.62 14.54
CA LEU A 117 14.72 -8.78 14.16
C LEU A 117 13.74 -8.48 13.01
N TYR A 118 13.48 -7.20 12.74
CA TYR A 118 12.47 -6.77 11.80
C TYR A 118 13.12 -6.09 10.58
N PRO A 119 12.66 -6.38 9.35
CA PRO A 119 13.03 -5.60 8.18
C PRO A 119 12.73 -4.12 8.38
N GLN A 120 13.58 -3.25 7.84
CA GLN A 120 13.40 -1.79 7.99
C GLN A 120 12.03 -1.33 7.48
N GLU A 121 11.57 -1.90 6.37
CA GLU A 121 10.28 -1.58 5.76
C GLU A 121 9.09 -1.87 6.69
N MET A 122 9.16 -2.94 7.50
CA MET A 122 8.13 -3.24 8.50
C MET A 122 8.11 -2.20 9.63
N LEU A 123 9.28 -1.71 10.04
CA LEU A 123 9.37 -0.66 11.05
C LEU A 123 8.81 0.67 10.51
N GLU A 124 9.10 1.00 9.25
CA GLU A 124 8.48 2.13 8.55
C GLU A 124 6.96 1.96 8.39
N PHE A 125 6.50 0.72 8.17
CA PHE A 125 5.09 0.37 8.10
C PHE A 125 4.37 0.64 9.42
N VAL A 126 4.97 0.32 10.57
CA VAL A 126 4.43 0.67 11.91
C VAL A 126 4.30 2.17 12.10
N LEU A 127 5.29 2.96 11.68
CA LEU A 127 5.21 4.42 11.78
C LEU A 127 4.04 4.99 10.99
N LYS A 128 3.75 4.40 9.82
CA LYS A 128 2.68 4.83 8.93
C LYS A 128 1.32 4.32 9.38
N TYR A 129 1.27 3.09 9.90
CA TYR A 129 0.07 2.36 10.28
C TYR A 129 0.28 1.69 11.65
N PRO A 130 0.10 2.42 12.77
CA PRO A 130 0.34 1.87 14.11
C PRO A 130 -0.55 0.65 14.43
N GLU A 131 -1.68 0.51 13.75
CA GLU A 131 -2.55 -0.68 13.83
C GLU A 131 -1.87 -2.00 13.37
N THR A 132 -0.68 -1.92 12.78
CA THR A 132 0.11 -3.08 12.30
C THR A 132 1.13 -3.59 13.30
N ILE A 133 1.25 -2.98 14.48
CA ILE A 133 2.28 -3.35 15.49
C ILE A 133 2.27 -4.85 15.80
N GLN A 134 1.09 -5.48 15.94
CA GLN A 134 1.01 -6.91 16.22
C GLN A 134 1.56 -7.75 15.06
N PHE A 135 1.19 -7.42 13.83
CA PHE A 135 1.70 -8.10 12.63
C PHE A 135 3.23 -8.00 12.54
N VAL A 136 3.80 -6.83 12.87
CA VAL A 136 5.26 -6.70 12.87
C VAL A 136 5.90 -7.49 14.01
N LEU A 137 5.33 -7.46 15.22
CA LEU A 137 5.85 -8.23 16.36
C LEU A 137 5.87 -9.74 16.12
N ASP A 138 4.86 -10.27 15.43
CA ASP A 138 4.76 -11.70 15.15
C ASP A 138 5.69 -12.15 14.00
N TYR A 139 6.28 -11.21 13.25
CA TYR A 139 7.12 -11.51 12.07
C TYR A 139 8.25 -12.52 12.35
N PRO A 140 9.10 -12.37 13.40
CA PRO A 140 10.22 -13.28 13.61
C PRO A 140 9.79 -14.74 13.82
N GLU A 141 8.59 -14.96 14.37
CA GLU A 141 8.04 -16.29 14.60
C GLU A 141 7.26 -16.82 13.40
N LYS A 142 6.50 -15.95 12.71
CA LYS A 142 5.50 -16.34 11.70
C LYS A 142 6.02 -16.36 10.27
N LYS A 143 7.09 -15.62 9.96
CA LYS A 143 7.60 -15.47 8.57
C LYS A 143 7.91 -16.80 7.87
N ASP A 144 8.26 -17.84 8.64
CA ASP A 144 8.58 -19.18 8.12
C ASP A 144 7.43 -20.19 8.32
N GLN A 145 6.31 -19.78 8.94
CA GLN A 145 5.14 -20.61 9.24
C GLN A 145 4.02 -20.37 8.22
N LEU A 146 4.36 -20.52 6.95
CA LEU A 146 3.48 -20.18 5.83
C LEU A 146 2.43 -21.27 5.57
N THR A 147 1.19 -20.85 5.36
CA THR A 147 0.06 -21.74 5.05
C THR A 147 -0.25 -21.68 3.54
N ASP A 148 -0.47 -22.83 2.89
CA ASP A 148 -0.89 -22.86 1.49
C ASP A 148 -2.26 -22.18 1.28
N SER A 149 -2.43 -21.44 0.18
CA SER A 149 -3.66 -20.69 -0.10
C SER A 149 -4.91 -21.56 -0.09
N SER A 150 -4.81 -22.84 -0.48
CA SER A 150 -5.93 -23.78 -0.46
C SER A 150 -6.38 -24.21 0.94
N ARG A 151 -5.57 -23.94 1.97
CA ARG A 151 -5.85 -24.30 3.36
C ARG A 151 -6.37 -23.12 4.18
N ILE A 152 -6.41 -21.92 3.62
CA ILE A 152 -6.92 -20.72 4.28
C ILE A 152 -8.44 -20.71 4.14
N ASP A 153 -9.12 -20.87 5.27
CA ASP A 153 -10.58 -20.78 5.36
C ASP A 153 -11.00 -19.33 5.68
N ILE A 154 -11.66 -18.69 4.72
CA ILE A 154 -12.30 -17.36 4.87
C ILE A 154 -13.84 -17.47 4.82
N SER A 155 -14.42 -18.67 4.97
CA SER A 155 -15.87 -18.85 4.82
C SER A 155 -16.67 -18.07 5.86
N LYS A 156 -16.07 -17.79 7.02
CA LYS A 156 -16.67 -17.01 8.11
C LYS A 156 -16.59 -15.51 7.89
N ASP A 157 -15.73 -15.06 6.98
CA ASP A 157 -15.59 -13.64 6.65
C ASP A 157 -16.59 -13.20 5.57
N TYR A 158 -17.25 -14.15 4.91
CA TYR A 158 -18.23 -13.88 3.87
C TYR A 158 -19.65 -13.78 4.42
N GLU A 159 -20.31 -12.68 4.11
CA GLU A 159 -21.74 -12.51 4.27
C GLU A 159 -22.38 -12.13 2.92
N LYS A 160 -23.48 -12.80 2.56
CA LYS A 160 -24.15 -12.57 1.28
C LYS A 160 -24.68 -11.15 1.20
N GLY A 161 -24.22 -10.41 0.18
CA GLY A 161 -24.62 -9.03 -0.05
C GLY A 161 -23.69 -8.00 0.57
N GLU A 162 -22.65 -8.45 1.29
CA GLU A 162 -21.60 -7.59 1.83
C GLU A 162 -20.27 -7.82 1.11
N ILE A 163 -19.45 -6.78 1.08
CA ILE A 163 -18.06 -6.88 0.61
C ILE A 163 -17.18 -7.05 1.85
N PRO A 164 -16.50 -8.19 2.02
CA PRO A 164 -15.68 -8.43 3.19
C PRO A 164 -14.54 -7.42 3.26
N LEU A 165 -14.12 -7.08 4.47
CA LEU A 165 -12.87 -6.35 4.69
C LEU A 165 -11.75 -7.37 4.91
N PHE A 166 -10.84 -7.45 3.95
CA PHE A 166 -9.58 -8.18 4.12
C PHE A 166 -8.44 -7.19 4.32
N LEU A 167 -7.65 -7.42 5.36
CA LEU A 167 -6.44 -6.65 5.60
C LEU A 167 -5.29 -7.34 4.91
N GLN A 168 -4.49 -6.63 4.13
CA GLN A 168 -3.38 -7.24 3.41
C GLN A 168 -2.35 -7.83 4.39
N TRP A 169 -2.25 -7.27 5.59
CA TRP A 169 -1.38 -7.69 6.70
C TRP A 169 -2.02 -8.70 7.67
N ASP A 170 -3.13 -9.33 7.31
CA ASP A 170 -3.67 -10.45 8.11
C ASP A 170 -2.67 -11.62 8.17
N GLU A 171 -2.44 -12.20 9.35
CA GLU A 171 -1.42 -13.25 9.55
C GLU A 171 -1.63 -14.49 8.68
N ARG A 172 -2.86 -14.74 8.21
CA ARG A 172 -3.20 -15.88 7.35
C ARG A 172 -2.43 -15.84 6.03
N TRP A 173 -2.11 -14.65 5.51
CA TRP A 173 -1.45 -14.47 4.21
C TRP A 173 -0.34 -13.42 4.18
N GLY A 174 -0.34 -12.46 5.11
CA GLY A 174 0.48 -11.24 5.03
C GLY A 174 1.99 -11.47 4.98
N TYR A 175 2.47 -12.60 5.51
CA TYR A 175 3.89 -12.96 5.49
C TYR A 175 4.34 -13.68 4.20
N HIS A 176 3.42 -14.04 3.31
CA HIS A 176 3.78 -14.67 2.04
C HIS A 176 4.41 -13.66 1.08
N SER A 177 5.34 -14.15 0.28
CA SER A 177 6.03 -13.36 -0.74
C SER A 177 5.05 -12.75 -1.75
N TYR A 178 5.28 -11.50 -2.10
CA TYR A 178 4.60 -10.84 -3.22
C TYR A 178 5.58 -9.95 -3.99
N GLY A 179 5.93 -10.34 -5.22
CA GLY A 179 7.07 -9.80 -5.95
C GLY A 179 8.39 -10.47 -5.58
N ASP A 180 9.50 -9.87 -5.99
CA ASP A 180 10.84 -10.44 -5.79
C ASP A 180 11.29 -10.36 -4.32
N ASP A 181 11.11 -9.20 -3.69
CA ASP A 181 11.57 -8.93 -2.32
C ASP A 181 10.42 -8.55 -1.35
N GLY A 182 9.20 -8.45 -1.86
CA GLY A 182 8.03 -7.95 -1.12
C GLY A 182 7.21 -9.05 -0.44
N MET A 183 6.20 -8.62 0.33
CA MET A 183 5.22 -9.52 0.94
C MET A 183 3.81 -8.96 0.83
N ILE A 184 2.80 -9.85 0.86
CA ILE A 184 1.40 -9.43 0.73
C ILE A 184 1.04 -8.36 1.77
N GLY A 185 1.56 -8.48 3.00
CA GLY A 185 1.34 -7.54 4.10
C GLY A 185 1.71 -6.09 3.80
N MET A 186 2.70 -5.85 2.93
CA MET A 186 3.17 -4.50 2.61
C MET A 186 2.80 -4.09 1.18
N ASP A 187 2.81 -5.04 0.25
CA ASP A 187 2.74 -4.76 -1.19
C ASP A 187 1.46 -5.30 -1.85
N GLY A 188 0.68 -6.11 -1.12
CA GLY A 188 -0.47 -6.85 -1.64
C GLY A 188 -1.79 -6.08 -1.69
N CYS A 189 -1.79 -4.74 -1.70
CA CYS A 189 -3.03 -3.95 -1.69
C CYS A 189 -3.97 -4.29 -2.86
N GLY A 190 -3.43 -4.43 -4.07
CA GLY A 190 -4.18 -4.77 -5.28
C GLY A 190 -4.86 -6.14 -5.23
N PRO A 191 -4.13 -7.27 -5.05
CA PRO A 191 -4.75 -8.58 -4.95
C PRO A 191 -5.69 -8.71 -3.75
N THR A 192 -5.41 -8.01 -2.63
CA THR A 192 -6.34 -7.99 -1.48
C THR A 192 -7.64 -7.29 -1.84
N CYS A 193 -7.61 -6.12 -2.49
CA CYS A 193 -8.80 -5.45 -3.00
C CYS A 193 -9.59 -6.32 -3.98
N LEU A 194 -8.91 -6.98 -4.92
CA LEU A 194 -9.58 -7.83 -5.90
C LEU A 194 -10.18 -9.09 -5.25
N SER A 195 -9.52 -9.68 -4.25
CA SER A 195 -10.08 -10.76 -3.42
C SER A 195 -11.36 -10.33 -2.72
N MET A 196 -11.40 -9.15 -2.08
CA MET A 196 -12.62 -8.62 -1.46
C MET A 196 -13.77 -8.53 -2.46
N VAL A 197 -13.50 -8.02 -3.67
CA VAL A 197 -14.51 -7.88 -4.73
C VAL A 197 -15.00 -9.24 -5.23
N ILE A 198 -14.11 -10.20 -5.49
CA ILE A 198 -14.48 -11.54 -5.95
C ILE A 198 -15.34 -12.24 -4.90
N VAL A 199 -14.87 -12.29 -3.65
CA VAL A 199 -15.58 -12.96 -2.55
C VAL A 199 -16.94 -12.30 -2.33
N GLY A 200 -16.97 -10.97 -2.22
CA GLY A 200 -18.21 -10.23 -1.95
C GLY A 200 -19.27 -10.37 -3.05
N LEU A 201 -18.86 -10.35 -4.33
CA LEU A 201 -19.81 -10.47 -5.44
C LEU A 201 -20.26 -11.91 -5.71
N THR A 202 -19.40 -12.90 -5.47
CA THR A 202 -19.62 -14.27 -5.97
C THR A 202 -19.81 -15.32 -4.88
N GLY A 203 -19.37 -15.04 -3.64
CA GLY A 203 -19.31 -16.03 -2.57
C GLY A 203 -18.21 -17.08 -2.74
N GLN A 204 -17.26 -16.89 -3.67
CA GLN A 204 -16.11 -17.78 -3.89
C GLN A 204 -15.07 -17.61 -2.79
N THR A 205 -15.27 -18.26 -1.64
CA THR A 205 -14.41 -18.15 -0.44
C THR A 205 -13.07 -18.89 -0.58
N ASP A 206 -12.78 -19.51 -1.71
CA ASP A 206 -11.43 -20.01 -2.05
C ASP A 206 -10.53 -18.90 -2.63
N MET A 207 -11.12 -17.77 -3.05
CA MET A 207 -10.40 -16.61 -3.59
C MET A 207 -9.91 -15.67 -2.49
N ASN A 208 -9.18 -16.21 -1.51
CA ASN A 208 -8.53 -15.40 -0.46
C ASN A 208 -7.39 -14.52 -1.01
N PRO A 209 -6.91 -13.51 -0.26
CA PRO A 209 -5.88 -12.60 -0.75
C PRO A 209 -4.60 -13.27 -1.22
N GLN A 210 -4.15 -14.36 -0.56
CA GLN A 210 -3.00 -15.13 -1.03
C GLN A 210 -3.26 -15.74 -2.40
N LYS A 211 -4.43 -16.34 -2.62
CA LYS A 211 -4.77 -16.96 -3.90
C LYS A 211 -4.76 -15.96 -5.05
N VAL A 212 -5.29 -14.77 -4.82
CA VAL A 212 -5.30 -13.70 -5.82
C VAL A 212 -3.89 -13.11 -6.03
N ALA A 213 -3.08 -13.04 -4.98
CA ALA A 213 -1.67 -12.64 -5.08
C ALA A 213 -0.86 -13.64 -5.92
N GLU A 214 -0.99 -14.95 -5.65
CA GLU A 214 -0.39 -16.04 -6.45
C GLU A 214 -0.77 -15.92 -7.93
N PHE A 215 -2.06 -15.74 -8.22
CA PHE A 215 -2.54 -15.51 -9.58
C PHE A 215 -1.91 -14.25 -10.20
N SER A 216 -1.85 -13.15 -9.45
CA SER A 216 -1.27 -11.89 -9.90
C SER A 216 0.19 -12.06 -10.31
N GLN A 217 1.01 -12.77 -9.52
CA GLN A 217 2.40 -13.01 -9.89
C GLN A 217 2.50 -13.93 -11.11
N ALA A 218 1.75 -15.04 -11.10
CA ALA A 218 1.79 -16.04 -12.17
C ALA A 218 1.38 -15.47 -13.53
N GLN A 219 0.59 -14.40 -13.55
CA GLN A 219 0.14 -13.72 -14.76
C GLN A 219 0.95 -12.45 -15.10
N GLY A 220 1.97 -12.11 -14.30
CA GLY A 220 2.84 -10.96 -14.53
C GLY A 220 2.18 -9.61 -14.23
N TYR A 221 1.23 -9.55 -13.29
CA TYR A 221 0.57 -8.31 -12.87
C TYR A 221 1.29 -7.60 -11.71
N ILE A 222 2.62 -7.68 -11.68
CA ILE A 222 3.49 -7.06 -10.68
C ILE A 222 4.53 -6.22 -11.40
N ASP A 223 4.68 -4.99 -10.95
CA ASP A 223 5.75 -4.07 -11.30
C ASP A 223 6.73 -3.99 -10.12
N PRO A 224 8.03 -4.26 -10.32
CA PRO A 224 9.02 -4.23 -9.24
C PRO A 224 9.15 -2.88 -8.52
N GLN A 225 8.74 -1.79 -9.17
CA GLN A 225 8.84 -0.43 -8.63
C GLN A 225 7.52 0.07 -8.04
N TYR A 226 6.38 -0.39 -8.56
CA TYR A 226 5.05 0.14 -8.23
C TYR A 226 4.09 -0.87 -7.60
N GLY A 227 4.52 -2.13 -7.43
CA GLY A 227 3.69 -3.21 -6.89
C GLY A 227 2.67 -3.71 -7.91
N THR A 228 1.42 -3.95 -7.50
CA THR A 228 0.38 -4.47 -8.40
C THR A 228 0.08 -3.54 -9.57
N THR A 229 0.08 -4.09 -10.79
CA THR A 229 -0.22 -3.31 -12.00
C THR A 229 -1.72 -3.07 -12.20
N TRP A 230 -2.09 -2.05 -12.98
CA TRP A 230 -3.49 -1.72 -13.27
C TRP A 230 -4.18 -2.77 -14.14
N GLU A 231 -3.43 -3.54 -14.92
CA GLU A 231 -3.95 -4.64 -15.73
C GLU A 231 -4.63 -5.72 -14.89
N LEU A 232 -4.23 -5.89 -13.62
CA LEU A 232 -4.95 -6.78 -12.69
C LEU A 232 -6.40 -6.33 -12.49
N MET A 233 -6.64 -5.02 -12.43
CA MET A 233 -7.96 -4.42 -12.18
C MET A 233 -8.91 -4.53 -13.38
N THR A 234 -8.41 -4.94 -14.55
CA THR A 234 -9.19 -5.08 -15.77
C THR A 234 -9.07 -6.49 -16.33
N THR A 235 -8.04 -6.76 -17.12
CA THR A 235 -7.82 -8.05 -17.79
C THR A 235 -7.66 -9.18 -16.77
N GLY A 236 -6.94 -8.93 -15.67
CA GLY A 236 -6.78 -9.90 -14.58
C GLY A 236 -8.11 -10.26 -13.92
N ALA A 237 -8.90 -9.26 -13.54
CA ALA A 237 -10.24 -9.45 -12.98
C ALA A 237 -11.18 -10.21 -13.93
N GLN A 238 -11.10 -9.94 -15.24
CA GLN A 238 -11.87 -10.67 -16.26
C GLN A 238 -11.48 -12.15 -16.35
N LYS A 239 -10.18 -12.47 -16.25
CA LYS A 239 -9.70 -13.86 -16.18
C LYS A 239 -10.17 -14.59 -14.92
N LEU A 240 -10.47 -13.85 -13.85
CA LEU A 240 -11.05 -14.37 -12.60
C LEU A 240 -12.59 -14.39 -12.62
N GLY A 241 -13.21 -14.19 -13.79
CA GLY A 241 -14.65 -14.33 -13.97
C GLY A 241 -15.48 -13.07 -13.68
N LEU A 242 -14.85 -11.93 -13.39
CA LEU A 242 -15.57 -10.67 -13.17
C LEU A 242 -15.79 -9.91 -14.48
N ARG A 243 -16.87 -9.14 -14.56
CA ARG A 243 -16.98 -8.04 -15.52
C ARG A 243 -16.35 -6.80 -14.90
N ALA A 244 -15.22 -6.35 -15.45
CA ALA A 244 -14.49 -5.17 -14.99
C ALA A 244 -14.39 -4.11 -16.11
N ARG A 245 -14.55 -2.83 -15.74
CA ARG A 245 -14.42 -1.70 -16.66
C ARG A 245 -14.01 -0.43 -15.92
N GLU A 246 -13.26 0.44 -16.59
CA GLU A 246 -12.99 1.79 -16.07
C GLU A 246 -14.27 2.63 -16.01
N ILE A 247 -14.30 3.56 -15.04
CA ILE A 247 -15.35 4.57 -14.93
C ILE A 247 -14.76 5.98 -14.80
N PRO A 248 -15.46 7.00 -15.32
CA PRO A 248 -15.07 8.38 -15.08
C PRO A 248 -15.18 8.73 -13.59
N LEU A 249 -14.30 9.64 -13.15
CA LEU A 249 -14.31 10.20 -11.80
C LEU A 249 -15.47 11.20 -11.61
N ASP A 250 -16.65 10.66 -11.37
CA ASP A 250 -17.90 11.39 -11.23
C ASP A 250 -18.79 10.78 -10.14
N GLU A 251 -19.43 11.65 -9.33
CA GLU A 251 -20.21 11.21 -8.17
C GLU A 251 -21.50 10.50 -8.58
N ASP A 252 -22.21 11.06 -9.58
CA ASP A 252 -23.45 10.48 -10.09
C ASP A 252 -23.18 9.13 -10.76
N VAL A 253 -22.02 8.98 -11.41
CA VAL A 253 -21.57 7.69 -11.94
C VAL A 253 -21.35 6.67 -10.81
N LEU A 254 -20.69 7.06 -9.71
CA LEU A 254 -20.53 6.17 -8.55
C LEU A 254 -21.88 5.77 -7.96
N TYR A 255 -22.81 6.71 -7.76
CA TYR A 255 -24.17 6.42 -7.29
C TYR A 255 -24.87 5.39 -8.19
N ASN A 256 -24.81 5.58 -9.51
CA ASN A 256 -25.42 4.68 -10.47
C ASN A 256 -24.77 3.29 -10.52
N VAL A 257 -23.46 3.20 -10.27
CA VAL A 257 -22.72 1.93 -10.16
C VAL A 257 -23.21 1.17 -8.93
N PHE A 258 -23.22 1.80 -7.76
CA PHE A 258 -23.66 1.14 -6.52
C PHE A 258 -25.15 0.79 -6.52
N ALA A 259 -26.01 1.63 -7.12
CA ALA A 259 -27.44 1.34 -7.27
C ALA A 259 -27.72 0.05 -8.09
N LYS A 260 -26.76 -0.39 -8.90
CA LYS A 260 -26.82 -1.65 -9.68
C LYS A 260 -26.18 -2.84 -8.96
N GLY A 261 -25.80 -2.68 -7.68
CA GLY A 261 -25.11 -3.72 -6.91
C GLY A 261 -23.66 -3.97 -7.36
N GLN A 262 -23.05 -3.02 -8.06
CA GLN A 262 -21.64 -3.10 -8.48
C GLN A 262 -20.72 -2.58 -7.38
N VAL A 263 -19.46 -2.99 -7.42
CA VAL A 263 -18.40 -2.57 -6.47
C VAL A 263 -17.32 -1.81 -7.23
N VAL A 264 -16.58 -0.92 -6.57
CA VAL A 264 -15.52 -0.13 -7.21
C VAL A 264 -14.18 -0.35 -6.53
N ILE A 265 -13.11 -0.54 -7.31
CA ILE A 265 -11.72 -0.42 -6.83
C ILE A 265 -11.16 0.91 -7.33
N CYS A 266 -10.45 1.61 -6.46
CA CYS A 266 -9.75 2.85 -6.79
C CYS A 266 -8.24 2.66 -6.70
N SER A 267 -7.50 3.22 -7.65
CA SER A 267 -6.08 3.51 -7.46
C SER A 267 -5.95 4.91 -6.85
N MET A 268 -5.21 5.03 -5.75
CA MET A 268 -5.06 6.24 -4.96
C MET A 268 -3.68 6.86 -5.15
N ARG A 269 -3.61 8.18 -5.14
CA ARG A 269 -2.39 8.99 -5.03
C ARG A 269 -2.21 9.44 -3.56
N PRO A 270 -1.12 10.15 -3.21
CA PRO A 270 -0.88 10.58 -1.84
C PRO A 270 -2.02 11.43 -1.26
N GLY A 271 -2.37 11.17 0.00
CA GLY A 271 -3.45 11.80 0.75
C GLY A 271 -3.75 11.07 2.06
N ASP A 272 -5.02 10.92 2.41
CA ASP A 272 -5.47 10.28 3.66
C ASP A 272 -5.25 8.76 3.68
N PHE A 273 -5.23 8.11 2.50
CA PHE A 273 -5.11 6.65 2.40
C PHE A 273 -3.67 6.17 2.28
N THR A 274 -2.78 6.99 1.70
CA THR A 274 -1.40 6.62 1.40
C THR A 274 -0.51 7.83 1.22
N THR A 275 0.80 7.63 1.32
CA THR A 275 1.83 8.64 1.00
C THR A 275 2.45 8.42 -0.38
N SER A 276 2.08 7.34 -1.08
CA SER A 276 2.58 6.96 -2.41
C SER A 276 1.41 6.53 -3.31
N GLY A 277 1.34 5.25 -3.69
CA GLY A 277 0.20 4.61 -4.34
C GLY A 277 -0.56 3.72 -3.35
N HIS A 278 -1.81 3.39 -3.65
CA HIS A 278 -2.60 2.39 -2.90
C HIS A 278 -3.83 1.95 -3.68
N PHE A 279 -4.31 0.74 -3.43
CA PHE A 279 -5.64 0.31 -3.87
C PHE A 279 -6.60 0.24 -2.69
N ILE A 280 -7.83 0.71 -2.89
CA ILE A 280 -8.93 0.59 -1.93
C ILE A 280 -10.20 0.15 -2.63
N VAL A 281 -11.15 -0.41 -1.88
CA VAL A 281 -12.49 -0.77 -2.39
C VAL A 281 -13.49 0.26 -1.88
N LEU A 282 -14.29 0.84 -2.78
CA LEU A 282 -15.49 1.57 -2.41
C LEU A 282 -16.67 0.60 -2.48
N THR A 283 -17.43 0.49 -1.39
CA THR A 283 -18.44 -0.56 -1.22
C THR A 283 -19.88 -0.06 -1.37
N GLY A 284 -20.10 1.25 -1.39
CA GLY A 284 -21.42 1.84 -1.51
C GLY A 284 -21.53 3.25 -0.93
N PHE A 285 -22.77 3.64 -0.63
CA PHE A 285 -23.11 4.87 0.06
C PHE A 285 -23.88 4.58 1.35
N LYS A 286 -23.57 5.34 2.39
CA LYS A 286 -24.30 5.37 3.66
C LYS A 286 -24.48 6.83 4.06
N ASN A 287 -25.73 7.26 4.16
CA ASN A 287 -26.10 8.64 4.52
C ASN A 287 -25.46 9.72 3.62
N GLY A 288 -25.35 9.44 2.31
CA GLY A 288 -24.74 10.36 1.34
C GLY A 288 -23.21 10.41 1.36
N GLU A 289 -22.56 9.54 2.15
CA GLU A 289 -21.10 9.39 2.19
C GLU A 289 -20.70 7.99 1.72
N ILE A 290 -19.49 7.87 1.16
CA ILE A 290 -18.95 6.65 0.58
C ILE A 290 -18.47 5.73 1.70
N THR A 291 -18.81 4.44 1.62
CA THR A 291 -18.22 3.39 2.46
C THR A 291 -16.99 2.80 1.76
N VAL A 292 -15.94 2.52 2.54
CA VAL A 292 -14.63 2.11 2.04
C VAL A 292 -14.13 0.88 2.79
N ASN A 293 -13.59 -0.10 2.07
CA ASN A 293 -12.71 -1.12 2.63
C ASN A 293 -11.28 -0.82 2.17
N ASP A 294 -10.45 -0.38 3.12
CA ASP A 294 -9.03 -0.12 2.91
C ASP A 294 -8.21 -1.31 3.43
N PRO A 295 -7.49 -2.05 2.56
CA PRO A 295 -6.74 -3.23 2.98
C PRO A 295 -5.58 -2.93 3.95
N ASN A 296 -5.18 -1.67 4.09
CA ASN A 296 -4.13 -1.25 5.03
C ASN A 296 -4.68 -0.76 6.37
N SER A 297 -5.99 -0.51 6.51
CA SER A 297 -6.50 0.18 7.69
C SER A 297 -7.94 -0.16 8.07
N PRO A 298 -8.12 -0.90 9.18
CA PRO A 298 -9.39 -0.99 9.87
C PRO A 298 -9.99 0.37 10.20
N SER A 299 -9.18 1.32 10.73
CA SER A 299 -9.70 2.61 11.17
C SER A 299 -10.26 3.46 10.02
N ARG A 300 -9.66 3.41 8.83
CA ARG A 300 -10.19 4.07 7.63
C ARG A 300 -11.43 3.37 7.06
N SER A 301 -11.54 2.06 7.29
CA SER A 301 -12.67 1.24 6.83
C SER A 301 -13.91 1.36 7.73
N GLN A 302 -13.74 1.73 9.01
CA GLN A 302 -14.85 1.88 9.96
C GLN A 302 -15.63 3.19 9.83
N LYS A 303 -15.17 4.13 9.00
CA LYS A 303 -15.80 5.43 8.78
C LYS A 303 -16.32 5.58 7.36
N THR A 304 -17.25 6.51 7.19
CA THR A 304 -17.72 6.98 5.88
C THR A 304 -16.93 8.21 5.45
N TRP A 305 -16.96 8.49 4.15
CA TRP A 305 -16.15 9.54 3.55
C TRP A 305 -16.96 10.38 2.58
N LYS A 306 -16.77 11.70 2.59
CA LYS A 306 -17.38 12.56 1.59
C LYS A 306 -16.68 12.36 0.25
N TYR A 307 -17.45 12.35 -0.84
CA TYR A 307 -16.87 12.27 -2.18
C TYR A 307 -15.84 13.37 -2.44
N ALA A 308 -16.10 14.59 -1.96
CA ALA A 308 -15.18 15.72 -2.08
C ALA A 308 -13.82 15.49 -1.39
N ASP A 309 -13.76 14.65 -0.36
CA ASP A 309 -12.53 14.36 0.38
C ASP A 309 -11.71 13.27 -0.33
N ILE A 310 -12.36 12.26 -0.90
CA ILE A 310 -11.69 11.15 -1.61
C ILE A 310 -11.31 11.55 -3.06
N LYS A 311 -12.19 12.27 -3.79
CA LYS A 311 -12.02 12.59 -5.21
C LYS A 311 -10.63 13.12 -5.58
N PRO A 312 -10.02 14.08 -4.85
CA PRO A 312 -8.71 14.61 -5.21
C PRO A 312 -7.59 13.58 -5.17
N GLN A 313 -7.81 12.47 -4.45
CA GLN A 313 -6.84 11.41 -4.19
C GLN A 313 -7.00 10.23 -5.17
N ILE A 314 -8.10 10.15 -5.93
CA ILE A 314 -8.34 9.07 -6.87
C ILE A 314 -7.54 9.30 -8.15
N LYS A 315 -6.67 8.35 -8.51
CA LYS A 315 -5.93 8.31 -9.77
C LYS A 315 -6.72 7.59 -10.88
N ASN A 316 -7.40 6.49 -10.56
CA ASN A 316 -8.29 5.76 -11.50
C ASN A 316 -9.33 4.94 -10.73
N LEU A 317 -10.39 4.50 -11.42
CA LEU A 317 -11.55 3.80 -10.90
C LEU A 317 -11.97 2.65 -11.82
N TRP A 318 -12.28 1.49 -11.25
CA TRP A 318 -12.87 0.37 -11.98
C TRP A 318 -14.13 -0.13 -11.29
N ALA A 319 -15.19 -0.36 -12.06
CA ALA A 319 -16.45 -0.93 -11.58
C ALA A 319 -16.52 -2.43 -11.92
N TYR A 320 -17.05 -3.22 -10.98
CA TYR A 320 -17.10 -4.68 -11.05
C TYR A 320 -18.51 -5.22 -10.89
N SER A 321 -18.80 -6.30 -11.60
CA SER A 321 -20.00 -7.13 -11.45
C SER A 321 -19.67 -8.59 -11.80
N TYR A 322 -20.58 -9.51 -11.48
CA TYR A 322 -20.49 -10.94 -11.80
C TYR A 322 -21.78 -11.39 -12.50
#